data_AF-A0A2U1MGD8-F1
#
_entry.id   AF-A0A2U1MGD8-F1
#
_cell.length_a   1.000
_cell.length_b   1.000
_cell.length_c   1.000
_cell.angle_alpha   90.00
_cell.angle_beta   90.00
_cell.angle_gamma   90.00
#
_symmetry.space_group_name_H-M   'P 1'
#
loop_
_entity.id
_entity.type
_entity.pdbx_description
1 polymer ?
#
loop_
_entity_poly.entity_id
_entity_poly.type
_entity_poly.pdbx_seq_one_letter_code
_entity_poly.pdbx_strand_id
1 'polypeptide(L)'
;MYMEPNVYKRGRKKSNAAQQRREGSILIDDDDLDPWTAWAYKPRTITLLFIGSCFLIWASGALDPESNSSADIVTSVKRGIWAMIAVFLTYCLLQAPSTLLIRPHPAIWRLVHGMAVIYLVALTFLLFQNRDDARQFMKYLHPDLGVELPERSYGADCRIYVPDHPTNRFINVYETLFDEFVPAHLFGWWGKAIMIRNQPLLWVLSIGFELMELTFRHMLPNFNECWWDSIILDILICNWLGIWGGMHTVRYFDGKTYEWVGISRQPNILGKVKRTLGQFTPANWDKDEWHPFLGPWRFIQVLTLCIVFLTVELNTFFLKFCLWIPPRNPIIVYRLVLWWLIAIPTVREYNSYLQDSNPVKKVGAFCWLSLAICIIELLICIKFGHGLFPTPMPTWLVISWSSIGVGLLAFLILWTWRFRKTLSRKRL
;
A
#
# COMPACT_ATOMS: atom_id res chain seq x y z
N MET A 1 11.30 -17.93 -63.56
CA MET A 1 11.46 -18.25 -62.14
C MET A 1 10.81 -17.11 -61.35
N TYR A 2 9.51 -17.21 -61.08
CA TYR A 2 8.73 -16.20 -60.36
C TYR A 2 8.61 -16.64 -58.89
N MET A 3 9.04 -15.79 -57.96
CA MET A 3 9.00 -16.04 -56.52
C MET A 3 7.76 -15.33 -55.93
N GLU A 4 6.85 -16.10 -55.32
CA GLU A 4 5.63 -15.59 -54.69
C GLU A 4 5.91 -14.80 -53.39
N PRO A 5 5.30 -13.61 -53.18
CA PRO A 5 5.50 -12.81 -51.95
C PRO A 5 4.60 -13.22 -50.75
N ASN A 6 3.78 -14.27 -50.86
CA ASN A 6 2.64 -14.48 -49.95
C ASN A 6 2.92 -15.29 -48.68
N VAL A 7 4.13 -15.84 -48.50
CA VAL A 7 4.45 -16.68 -47.33
C VAL A 7 4.79 -15.84 -46.09
N TYR A 8 5.38 -14.65 -46.25
CA TYR A 8 5.81 -13.79 -45.13
C TYR A 8 4.64 -13.13 -44.38
N LYS A 9 3.52 -12.83 -45.04
CA LYS A 9 2.34 -12.22 -44.39
C LYS A 9 1.50 -13.22 -43.58
N ARG A 10 1.56 -14.52 -43.90
CA ARG A 10 0.77 -15.56 -43.20
C ARG A 10 1.41 -15.96 -41.86
N GLY A 11 2.74 -15.90 -41.75
CA GLY A 11 3.46 -16.11 -40.49
C GLY A 11 3.21 -15.03 -39.43
N ARG A 12 3.16 -13.75 -39.85
CA ARG A 12 2.95 -12.61 -38.94
C ARG A 12 1.52 -12.50 -38.39
N LYS A 13 0.51 -12.96 -39.14
CA LYS A 13 -0.86 -13.07 -38.63
C LYS A 13 -1.03 -14.25 -37.65
N LYS A 14 -0.33 -15.37 -37.86
CA LYS A 14 -0.32 -16.49 -36.91
C LYS A 14 0.45 -16.15 -35.62
N SER A 15 1.56 -15.41 -35.70
CA SER A 15 2.29 -14.98 -34.50
C SER A 15 1.48 -14.00 -33.65
N ASN A 16 0.78 -13.04 -34.28
CA ASN A 16 -0.06 -12.09 -33.56
C ASN A 16 -1.33 -12.74 -32.97
N ALA A 17 -1.92 -13.72 -33.66
CA ALA A 17 -3.06 -14.48 -33.13
C ALA A 17 -2.64 -15.44 -31.98
N ALA A 18 -1.42 -15.98 -32.02
CA ALA A 18 -0.85 -16.76 -30.92
C ALA A 18 -0.45 -15.89 -29.72
N GLN A 19 -0.01 -14.64 -29.96
CA GLN A 19 0.31 -13.66 -28.92
C GLN A 19 -0.95 -13.15 -28.20
N GLN A 20 -2.02 -12.84 -28.95
CA GLN A 20 -3.32 -12.47 -28.37
C GLN A 20 -3.99 -13.60 -27.57
N ARG A 21 -3.70 -14.87 -27.89
CA ARG A 21 -4.22 -16.02 -27.11
C ARG A 21 -3.44 -16.28 -25.81
N ARG A 22 -2.23 -15.72 -25.66
CA ARG A 22 -1.41 -15.83 -24.44
C ARG A 22 -1.74 -14.76 -23.39
N GLU A 23 -2.46 -13.70 -23.75
CA GLU A 23 -2.85 -12.62 -22.82
C GLU A 23 -4.12 -12.95 -21.99
N GLY A 24 -4.77 -14.09 -22.23
CA GLY A 24 -6.05 -14.45 -21.59
C GLY A 24 -5.97 -15.42 -20.40
N SER A 25 -4.84 -16.08 -20.16
CA SER A 25 -4.65 -16.96 -19.01
C SER A 25 -3.18 -17.28 -18.87
N ILE A 26 -2.55 -16.82 -17.80
CA ILE A 26 -1.28 -17.39 -17.33
C ILE A 26 -1.62 -18.79 -16.81
N LEU A 27 -1.75 -19.75 -17.73
CA LEU A 27 -1.69 -21.16 -17.40
C LEU A 27 -0.22 -21.43 -17.09
N ILE A 28 0.09 -21.52 -15.80
CA ILE A 28 1.33 -22.14 -15.35
C ILE A 28 1.28 -23.57 -15.91
N ASP A 29 2.27 -23.96 -16.71
CA ASP A 29 2.35 -25.32 -17.23
C ASP A 29 2.43 -26.27 -16.03
N ASP A 30 1.56 -27.28 -15.98
CA ASP A 30 1.43 -28.19 -14.83
C ASP A 30 2.75 -28.95 -14.56
N ASP A 31 3.62 -29.06 -15.57
CA ASP A 31 4.94 -29.70 -15.51
C ASP A 31 6.02 -28.87 -14.79
N ASP A 32 5.82 -27.56 -14.56
CA ASP A 32 6.76 -26.68 -13.84
C ASP A 32 6.45 -26.55 -12.34
N LEU A 33 5.33 -27.11 -11.87
CA LEU A 33 4.90 -27.05 -10.48
C LEU A 33 5.44 -28.23 -9.66
N ASP A 34 6.06 -27.93 -8.53
CA ASP A 34 6.54 -28.98 -7.61
C ASP A 34 5.34 -29.83 -7.12
N PRO A 35 5.38 -31.17 -7.23
CA PRO A 35 4.31 -32.07 -6.78
C PRO A 35 3.79 -31.80 -5.36
N TRP A 36 4.67 -31.37 -4.44
CA TRP A 36 4.29 -31.02 -3.07
C TRP A 36 3.50 -29.72 -2.93
N THR A 37 3.50 -28.89 -3.97
CA THR A 37 2.76 -27.61 -4.03
C THR A 37 1.68 -27.59 -5.11
N ALA A 38 1.75 -28.47 -6.12
CA ALA A 38 0.80 -28.56 -7.23
C ALA A 38 -0.66 -28.72 -6.75
N TRP A 39 -0.87 -29.42 -5.63
CA TRP A 39 -2.20 -29.55 -5.01
C TRP A 39 -2.82 -28.21 -4.59
N ALA A 40 -2.00 -27.20 -4.25
CA ALA A 40 -2.45 -25.86 -3.84
C ALA A 40 -2.85 -24.98 -5.04
N TYR A 41 -2.37 -25.31 -6.24
CA TYR A 41 -2.71 -24.60 -7.47
C TYR A 41 -3.96 -25.17 -8.16
N LYS A 42 -4.39 -26.40 -7.81
CA LYS A 42 -5.60 -27.03 -8.37
C LYS A 42 -6.86 -26.61 -7.59
N PRO A 43 -7.77 -25.81 -8.19
CA PRO A 43 -8.92 -25.28 -7.47
C PRO A 43 -9.96 -26.38 -7.20
N ARG A 44 -10.18 -26.74 -5.93
CA ARG A 44 -11.22 -27.68 -5.48
C ARG A 44 -12.49 -26.93 -5.04
N THR A 45 -13.07 -26.15 -5.95
CA THR A 45 -14.17 -25.20 -5.65
C THR A 45 -15.38 -25.87 -5.03
N ILE A 46 -15.84 -27.00 -5.58
CA ILE A 46 -17.04 -27.72 -5.09
C ILE A 46 -16.79 -28.33 -3.70
N THR A 47 -15.62 -28.95 -3.49
CA THR A 47 -15.26 -29.53 -2.19
C THR A 47 -15.17 -28.46 -1.11
N LEU A 48 -14.54 -27.31 -1.41
CA LEU A 48 -14.44 -26.19 -0.48
C LEU A 48 -15.78 -25.54 -0.21
N LEU A 49 -16.68 -25.48 -1.20
CA LEU A 49 -18.05 -25.02 -1.01
C LEU A 49 -18.83 -25.95 -0.06
N PHE A 50 -18.71 -27.27 -0.23
CA PHE A 50 -19.37 -28.24 0.65
C PHE A 50 -18.85 -28.14 2.10
N ILE A 51 -17.52 -28.15 2.28
CA ILE A 51 -16.89 -28.00 3.62
C ILE A 51 -17.29 -26.66 4.26
N GLY A 52 -17.23 -25.57 3.48
CA GLY A 52 -17.62 -24.24 3.94
C GLY A 52 -19.08 -24.16 4.36
N SER A 53 -19.98 -24.82 3.61
CA SER A 53 -21.41 -24.90 3.95
C SER A 53 -21.65 -25.68 5.23
N CYS A 54 -21.00 -26.84 5.41
CA CYS A 54 -21.07 -27.61 6.66
C CYS A 54 -20.53 -26.81 7.85
N PHE A 55 -19.42 -26.09 7.67
CA PHE A 55 -18.85 -25.23 8.70
C PHE A 55 -19.78 -24.07 9.06
N LEU A 56 -20.44 -23.44 8.08
CA LEU A 56 -21.42 -22.38 8.33
C LEU A 56 -22.65 -22.88 9.09
N ILE A 57 -23.17 -24.06 8.73
CA ILE A 57 -24.29 -24.69 9.43
C ILE A 57 -23.94 -24.91 10.91
N TRP A 58 -22.74 -25.44 11.17
CA TRP A 58 -22.23 -25.63 12.53
C TRP A 58 -22.00 -24.29 13.25
N ALA A 59 -21.28 -23.35 12.64
CA ALA A 59 -20.89 -22.08 13.26
C ALA A 59 -22.07 -21.12 13.49
N SER A 60 -23.14 -21.22 12.70
CA SER A 60 -24.37 -20.45 12.88
C SER A 60 -25.30 -21.05 13.93
N GLY A 61 -25.11 -22.32 14.31
CA GLY A 61 -26.05 -23.03 15.18
C GLY A 61 -27.39 -23.31 14.49
N ALA A 62 -27.43 -23.36 13.15
CA ALA A 62 -28.67 -23.53 12.39
C ALA A 62 -29.42 -24.83 12.71
N LEU A 63 -28.70 -25.85 13.22
CA LEU A 63 -29.27 -27.15 13.62
C LEU A 63 -29.55 -27.27 15.13
N ASP A 64 -29.14 -26.29 15.93
CA ASP A 64 -29.37 -26.25 17.37
C ASP A 64 -29.59 -24.80 17.84
N PRO A 65 -30.79 -24.24 17.57
CA PRO A 65 -31.09 -22.84 17.86
C PRO A 65 -31.19 -22.55 19.37
N GLU A 66 -31.50 -23.57 20.19
CA GLU A 66 -31.71 -23.40 21.63
C GLU A 66 -30.38 -23.21 22.39
N SER A 67 -29.29 -23.83 21.95
CA SER A 67 -27.98 -23.69 22.61
C SER A 67 -27.31 -22.30 22.44
N ASN A 68 -27.75 -21.49 21.48
CA ASN A 68 -27.26 -20.12 21.27
C ASN A 68 -28.14 -19.02 21.90
N SER A 69 -29.22 -19.39 22.61
CA SER A 69 -30.19 -18.45 23.21
C SER A 69 -29.64 -17.56 24.32
N SER A 70 -28.47 -17.90 24.89
CA SER A 70 -27.82 -17.17 26.00
C SER A 70 -26.73 -16.18 25.55
N ALA A 71 -26.46 -16.05 24.25
CA ALA A 71 -25.42 -15.16 23.75
C ALA A 71 -25.90 -13.70 23.67
N ASP A 72 -25.16 -12.76 24.25
CA ASP A 72 -25.41 -11.32 24.16
C ASP A 72 -25.48 -10.86 22.68
N ILE A 73 -26.36 -9.91 22.36
CA ILE A 73 -26.62 -9.41 21.00
C ILE A 73 -25.31 -9.00 20.33
N VAL A 74 -24.42 -8.30 21.05
CA VAL A 74 -23.12 -7.86 20.52
C VAL A 74 -22.26 -9.04 20.07
N THR A 75 -22.26 -10.14 20.81
CA THR A 75 -21.49 -11.34 20.46
C THR A 75 -22.05 -12.04 19.23
N SER A 76 -23.38 -12.12 19.11
CA SER A 76 -24.05 -12.69 17.93
C SER A 76 -23.74 -11.90 16.66
N VAL A 77 -23.78 -10.56 16.74
CA VAL A 77 -23.44 -9.65 15.63
C VAL A 77 -21.98 -9.79 15.23
N LYS A 78 -21.05 -9.81 16.20
CA LYS A 78 -19.61 -10.02 15.93
C LYS A 78 -19.37 -11.34 15.20
N ARG A 79 -20.00 -12.44 15.65
CA ARG A 79 -19.91 -13.75 14.98
C ARG A 79 -20.44 -13.69 13.54
N GLY A 80 -21.59 -13.06 13.32
CA GLY A 80 -22.17 -12.87 12.00
C GLY A 80 -21.26 -12.09 11.04
N ILE A 81 -20.65 -10.99 11.51
CA ILE A 81 -19.71 -10.19 10.72
C ILE A 81 -18.46 -11.00 10.36
N TRP A 82 -17.86 -11.73 11.32
CA TRP A 82 -16.72 -12.60 11.05
C TRP A 82 -17.04 -13.70 10.04
N ALA A 83 -18.23 -14.31 10.12
CA ALA A 83 -18.70 -15.29 9.15
C ALA A 83 -18.86 -14.67 7.75
N MET A 84 -19.47 -13.49 7.65
CA MET A 84 -19.61 -12.75 6.38
C MET A 84 -18.25 -12.45 5.74
N ILE A 85 -17.28 -11.98 6.52
CA ILE A 85 -15.90 -11.74 6.08
C ILE A 85 -15.26 -13.04 5.58
N ALA A 86 -15.37 -14.14 6.35
CA ALA A 86 -14.78 -15.42 5.98
C ALA A 86 -15.36 -15.99 4.68
N VAL A 87 -16.69 -15.90 4.49
CA VAL A 87 -17.36 -16.30 3.26
C VAL A 87 -16.87 -15.47 2.07
N PHE A 88 -16.81 -14.14 2.22
CA PHE A 88 -16.35 -13.26 1.16
C PHE A 88 -14.87 -13.50 0.79
N LEU A 89 -13.99 -13.65 1.77
CA LEU A 89 -12.59 -13.97 1.53
C LEU A 89 -12.42 -15.35 0.87
N THR A 90 -13.24 -16.34 1.25
CA THR A 90 -13.25 -17.65 0.58
C THR A 90 -13.70 -17.53 -0.87
N TYR A 91 -14.72 -16.72 -1.15
CA TYR A 91 -15.12 -16.41 -2.52
C TYR A 91 -13.98 -15.76 -3.31
N CYS A 92 -13.33 -14.73 -2.76
CA CYS A 92 -12.20 -14.07 -3.41
C CYS A 92 -11.03 -15.04 -3.67
N LEU A 93 -10.68 -15.87 -2.70
CA LEU A 93 -9.63 -16.89 -2.85
C LEU A 93 -9.88 -17.79 -4.08
N LEU A 94 -11.13 -18.20 -4.28
CA LEU A 94 -11.53 -19.13 -5.33
C LEU A 94 -11.76 -18.46 -6.69
N GLN A 95 -12.39 -17.28 -6.71
CA GLN A 95 -12.94 -16.68 -7.94
C GLN A 95 -12.28 -15.36 -8.35
N ALA A 96 -11.51 -14.70 -7.47
CA ALA A 96 -10.88 -13.44 -7.85
C ALA A 96 -9.85 -13.65 -8.97
N PRO A 97 -9.75 -12.71 -9.92
CA PRO A 97 -8.79 -12.82 -11.02
C PRO A 97 -7.35 -12.86 -10.49
N SER A 98 -6.48 -13.58 -11.19
CA SER A 98 -5.05 -13.55 -10.90
C SER A 98 -4.47 -12.16 -11.21
N THR A 99 -3.62 -11.68 -10.32
CA THR A 99 -2.94 -10.38 -10.47
C THR A 99 -1.57 -10.54 -11.11
N LEU A 100 -0.90 -9.44 -11.44
CA LEU A 100 0.48 -9.47 -11.98
C LEU A 100 1.47 -10.18 -11.04
N LEU A 101 1.19 -10.18 -9.73
CA LEU A 101 2.00 -10.90 -8.75
C LEU A 101 1.55 -12.36 -8.65
N ILE A 102 2.49 -13.26 -8.92
CA ILE A 102 2.27 -14.71 -8.85
C ILE A 102 2.72 -15.27 -7.49
N ARG A 103 3.64 -14.61 -6.80
CA ARG A 103 4.29 -15.10 -5.56
C ARG A 103 3.98 -14.23 -4.35
N PRO A 104 3.78 -14.81 -3.13
CA PRO A 104 4.14 -16.17 -2.74
C PRO A 104 3.26 -17.27 -3.30
N HIS A 105 1.99 -16.95 -3.48
CA HIS A 105 1.01 -17.77 -4.18
C HIS A 105 -0.08 -16.83 -4.72
N PRO A 106 -0.70 -17.11 -5.88
CA PRO A 106 -1.79 -16.26 -6.40
C PRO A 106 -2.95 -16.13 -5.41
N ALA A 107 -3.22 -17.18 -4.62
CA ALA A 107 -4.19 -17.19 -3.52
C ALA A 107 -4.01 -16.02 -2.54
N ILE A 108 -2.77 -15.69 -2.19
CA ILE A 108 -2.48 -14.63 -1.20
C ILE A 108 -2.93 -13.29 -1.77
N TRP A 109 -2.59 -13.00 -3.03
CA TRP A 109 -3.00 -11.76 -3.66
C TRP A 109 -4.50 -11.67 -3.88
N ARG A 110 -5.17 -12.79 -4.17
CA ARG A 110 -6.63 -12.86 -4.19
C ARG A 110 -7.26 -12.55 -2.83
N LEU A 111 -6.68 -13.05 -1.75
CA LEU A 111 -7.10 -12.71 -0.37
C LEU A 111 -6.83 -11.24 -0.04
N VAL A 112 -5.67 -10.70 -0.39
CA VAL A 112 -5.34 -9.27 -0.20
C VAL A 112 -6.32 -8.39 -0.97
N HIS A 113 -6.66 -8.75 -2.20
CA HIS A 113 -7.71 -8.06 -2.96
C HIS A 113 -9.06 -8.12 -2.23
N GLY A 114 -9.46 -9.29 -1.71
CA GLY A 114 -10.67 -9.43 -0.90
C GLY A 114 -10.67 -8.55 0.35
N MET A 115 -9.57 -8.54 1.10
CA MET A 115 -9.40 -7.69 2.29
C MET A 115 -9.50 -6.19 1.94
N ALA A 116 -8.91 -5.78 0.82
CA ALA A 116 -8.99 -4.42 0.32
C ALA A 116 -10.43 -4.00 -0.04
N VAL A 117 -11.21 -4.90 -0.66
CA VAL A 117 -12.64 -4.64 -0.93
C VAL A 117 -13.45 -4.55 0.35
N ILE A 118 -13.24 -5.46 1.32
CA ILE A 118 -13.89 -5.38 2.64
C ILE A 118 -13.56 -4.04 3.31
N TYR A 119 -12.30 -3.62 3.26
CA TYR A 119 -11.86 -2.35 3.83
C TYR A 119 -12.56 -1.17 3.15
N LEU A 120 -12.63 -1.15 1.81
CA LEU A 120 -13.35 -0.12 1.07
C LEU A 120 -14.84 -0.06 1.46
N VAL A 121 -15.51 -1.21 1.59
CA VAL A 121 -16.92 -1.27 2.01
C VAL A 121 -17.11 -0.78 3.44
N ALA A 122 -16.21 -1.16 4.36
CA ALA A 122 -16.23 -0.70 5.74
C ALA A 122 -15.99 0.82 5.84
N LEU A 123 -15.05 1.37 5.08
CA LEU A 123 -14.83 2.81 4.99
C LEU A 123 -16.04 3.52 4.38
N THR A 124 -16.67 2.94 3.37
CA THR A 124 -17.89 3.50 2.78
C THR A 124 -19.00 3.58 3.83
N PHE A 125 -19.21 2.51 4.61
CA PHE A 125 -20.13 2.54 5.76
C PHE A 125 -19.77 3.64 6.76
N LEU A 126 -18.49 3.76 7.12
CA LEU A 126 -17.99 4.77 8.06
C LEU A 126 -18.24 6.20 7.54
N LEU A 127 -18.05 6.43 6.24
CA LEU A 127 -18.30 7.72 5.59
C LEU A 127 -19.75 8.17 5.75
N PHE A 128 -20.72 7.26 5.83
CA PHE A 128 -22.13 7.60 6.07
C PHE A 128 -22.46 7.91 7.53
N GLN A 129 -21.61 7.52 8.49
CA GLN A 129 -21.83 7.83 9.91
C GLN A 129 -21.57 9.31 10.23
N ASN A 130 -22.11 9.79 11.35
CA ASN A 130 -21.62 11.03 11.95
C ASN A 130 -20.30 10.76 12.68
N ARG A 131 -19.51 11.81 12.93
CA ARG A 131 -18.21 11.67 13.59
C ARG A 131 -18.33 11.01 14.97
N ASP A 132 -19.31 11.44 15.77
CA ASP A 132 -19.44 10.94 17.15
C ASP A 132 -20.00 9.51 17.18
N ASP A 133 -20.95 9.18 16.29
CA ASP A 133 -21.42 7.82 16.09
C ASP A 133 -20.29 6.89 15.61
N ALA A 134 -19.44 7.37 14.69
CA ALA A 134 -18.27 6.65 14.21
C ALA A 134 -17.26 6.38 15.33
N ARG A 135 -16.99 7.37 16.20
CA ARG A 135 -16.13 7.21 17.39
C ARG A 135 -16.70 6.16 18.35
N GLN A 136 -18.01 6.18 18.59
CA GLN A 136 -18.64 5.15 19.43
C GLN A 136 -18.61 3.79 18.76
N PHE A 137 -18.78 3.72 17.44
CA PHE A 137 -18.68 2.48 16.67
C PHE A 137 -17.29 1.83 16.81
N MET A 138 -16.21 2.63 16.93
CA MET A 138 -14.85 2.10 17.12
C MET A 138 -14.72 1.21 18.37
N LYS A 139 -15.54 1.39 19.41
CA LYS A 139 -15.56 0.53 20.62
C LYS A 139 -15.83 -0.94 20.31
N TYR A 140 -16.56 -1.22 19.24
CA TYR A 140 -16.83 -2.60 18.84
C TYR A 140 -15.61 -3.30 18.23
N LEU A 141 -14.65 -2.53 17.70
CA LEU A 141 -13.40 -3.03 17.12
C LEU A 141 -12.34 -3.28 18.20
N HIS A 142 -12.18 -2.36 19.15
CA HIS A 142 -11.23 -2.49 20.24
C HIS A 142 -11.75 -1.76 21.51
N PRO A 143 -11.60 -2.34 22.71
CA PRO A 143 -12.16 -1.77 23.95
C PRO A 143 -11.63 -0.36 24.28
N ASP A 144 -10.36 -0.08 23.97
CA ASP A 144 -9.70 1.19 24.28
C ASP A 144 -10.06 2.36 23.33
N LEU A 145 -11.08 2.21 22.48
CA LEU A 145 -11.47 3.21 21.48
C LEU A 145 -12.73 3.98 21.87
N GLY A 146 -13.02 5.06 21.15
CA GLY A 146 -14.21 5.88 21.36
C GLY A 146 -14.16 6.71 22.65
N VAL A 147 -12.95 6.95 23.15
CA VAL A 147 -12.62 7.85 24.26
C VAL A 147 -11.67 8.91 23.73
N GLU A 148 -11.90 10.15 24.12
CA GLU A 148 -11.03 11.27 23.72
C GLU A 148 -9.61 11.08 24.26
N LEU A 149 -8.63 11.35 23.41
CA LEU A 149 -7.22 11.16 23.72
C LEU A 149 -6.60 12.47 24.22
N PRO A 150 -5.66 12.41 25.18
CA PRO A 150 -4.93 13.59 25.59
C PRO A 150 -4.11 14.13 24.41
N GLU A 151 -4.03 15.45 24.29
CA GLU A 151 -3.16 16.10 23.31
C GLU A 151 -1.70 15.84 23.69
N ARG A 152 -0.94 15.20 22.78
CA ARG A 152 0.50 15.01 22.89
C ARG A 152 1.19 15.89 21.86
N SER A 153 1.99 16.84 22.33
CA SER A 153 2.82 17.70 21.48
C SER A 153 4.27 17.23 21.59
N TYR A 154 4.90 16.95 20.44
CA TYR A 154 6.28 16.45 20.37
C TYR A 154 7.32 17.59 20.36
N GLY A 155 6.94 18.76 19.85
CA GLY A 155 7.80 19.93 19.68
C GLY A 155 7.54 21.05 20.69
N ALA A 156 7.12 20.71 21.92
CA ALA A 156 6.88 21.72 22.96
C ALA A 156 8.19 22.32 23.51
N ASP A 157 9.25 21.50 23.64
CA ASP A 157 10.60 21.94 24.00
C ASP A 157 11.63 21.22 23.11
N CYS A 158 12.28 21.97 22.22
CA CYS A 158 13.23 21.43 21.26
C CYS A 158 14.70 21.57 21.68
N ARG A 159 14.97 21.89 22.95
CA ARG A 159 16.32 21.93 23.48
C ARG A 159 16.89 20.51 23.55
N ILE A 160 18.03 20.29 22.90
CA ILE A 160 18.78 19.04 22.96
C ILE A 160 19.31 18.81 24.38
N TYR A 161 19.75 19.89 25.05
CA TYR A 161 20.31 19.85 26.39
C TYR A 161 19.49 20.74 27.33
N VAL A 162 18.91 20.12 28.35
CA VAL A 162 18.10 20.75 29.40
C VAL A 162 18.82 20.56 30.75
N PRO A 163 19.70 21.50 31.14
CA PRO A 163 20.52 21.35 32.34
C PRO A 163 19.69 21.28 33.63
N ASP A 164 18.52 21.91 33.64
CA ASP A 164 17.65 22.05 34.81
C ASP A 164 16.74 20.82 35.04
N HIS A 165 16.79 19.82 34.15
CA HIS A 165 15.92 18.66 34.26
C HIS A 165 16.44 17.68 35.35
N PRO A 166 15.58 17.24 36.28
CA PRO A 166 16.02 16.57 37.51
C PRO A 166 16.63 15.17 37.31
N THR A 167 16.30 14.48 36.21
CA THR A 167 16.69 13.07 36.01
C THR A 167 17.64 12.86 34.82
N ASN A 168 17.38 13.54 33.71
CA ASN A 168 18.14 13.40 32.47
C ASN A 168 18.29 14.76 31.77
N ARG A 169 19.53 15.19 31.56
CA ARG A 169 19.84 16.46 30.88
C ARG A 169 19.58 16.44 29.37
N PHE A 170 19.34 15.27 28.78
CA PHE A 170 18.96 15.08 27.39
C PHE A 170 17.57 14.45 27.27
N ILE A 171 16.64 14.82 28.17
CA ILE A 171 15.32 14.19 28.27
C ILE A 171 14.55 14.22 26.94
N ASN A 172 14.50 15.37 26.27
CA ASN A 172 13.76 15.53 25.02
C ASN A 172 14.30 14.58 23.93
N VAL A 173 15.63 14.46 23.82
CA VAL A 173 16.27 13.52 22.87
C VAL A 173 15.97 12.07 23.25
N TYR A 174 16.03 11.74 24.54
CA TYR A 174 15.78 10.38 25.00
C TYR A 174 14.33 9.96 24.75
N GLU A 175 13.36 10.81 25.06
CA GLU A 175 11.94 10.50 24.82
C GLU A 175 11.61 10.36 23.33
N THR A 176 12.19 11.20 22.47
CA THR A 176 12.04 11.08 21.02
C THR A 176 12.67 9.79 20.48
N LEU A 177 13.90 9.45 20.90
CA LEU A 177 14.61 8.25 20.40
C LEU A 177 13.92 6.92 20.76
N PHE A 178 13.18 6.89 21.87
CA PHE A 178 12.46 5.72 22.35
C PHE A 178 10.95 5.78 22.09
N ASP A 179 10.50 6.70 21.23
CA ASP A 179 9.11 6.75 20.79
C ASP A 179 8.80 5.64 19.75
N GLU A 180 7.53 5.26 19.65
CA GLU A 180 7.03 4.30 18.67
C GLU A 180 7.23 4.75 17.20
N PHE A 181 7.46 6.04 16.96
CA PHE A 181 7.67 6.57 15.61
C PHE A 181 9.05 6.25 15.03
N VAL A 182 10.10 6.11 15.84
CA VAL A 182 11.45 5.74 15.37
C VAL A 182 11.46 4.37 14.66
N PRO A 183 10.98 3.27 15.27
CA PRO A 183 10.88 2.00 14.57
C PRO A 183 9.87 2.07 13.41
N ALA A 184 8.80 2.87 13.51
CA ALA A 184 7.84 3.04 12.43
C ALA A 184 8.49 3.69 11.18
N HIS A 185 9.34 4.70 11.36
CA HIS A 185 10.13 5.29 10.29
C HIS A 185 11.11 4.28 9.71
N LEU A 186 11.94 3.64 10.54
CA LEU A 186 12.95 2.69 10.04
C LEU A 186 12.32 1.53 9.24
N PHE A 187 11.34 0.82 9.82
CA PHE A 187 10.70 -0.32 9.15
C PHE A 187 9.74 0.11 8.05
N GLY A 188 9.08 1.26 8.20
CA GLY A 188 8.21 1.83 7.18
C GLY A 188 8.98 2.17 5.90
N TRP A 189 10.13 2.84 6.02
CA TRP A 189 10.99 3.16 4.88
C TRP A 189 11.67 1.95 4.27
N TRP A 190 12.03 0.95 5.08
CA TRP A 190 12.46 -0.35 4.59
C TRP A 190 11.37 -1.03 3.73
N GLY A 191 10.13 -1.08 4.23
CA GLY A 191 9.00 -1.65 3.51
C GLY A 191 8.66 -0.89 2.22
N LYS A 192 8.71 0.45 2.26
CA LYS A 192 8.51 1.30 1.07
C LYS A 192 9.59 1.08 0.03
N ALA A 193 10.84 0.90 0.45
CA ALA A 193 11.95 0.66 -0.45
C ALA A 193 11.81 -0.67 -1.22
N ILE A 194 11.37 -1.73 -0.55
CA ILE A 194 11.08 -3.04 -1.19
C ILE A 194 9.95 -2.94 -2.23
N MET A 195 8.96 -2.09 -1.94
CA MET A 195 7.79 -1.89 -2.79
C MET A 195 8.08 -0.99 -4.00
N ILE A 196 8.76 0.15 -3.84
CA ILE A 196 8.99 1.14 -4.92
C ILE A 196 10.26 0.84 -5.72
N ARG A 197 11.27 0.25 -5.08
CA ARG A 197 12.55 -0.18 -5.70
C ARG A 197 13.29 0.92 -6.47
N ASN A 198 13.05 2.18 -6.13
CA ASN A 198 13.63 3.34 -6.80
C ASN A 198 14.15 4.36 -5.78
N GLN A 199 15.48 4.46 -5.67
CA GLN A 199 16.14 5.31 -4.67
C GLN A 199 15.77 6.81 -4.79
N PRO A 200 15.81 7.45 -5.98
CA PRO A 200 15.41 8.85 -6.09
C PRO A 200 13.98 9.11 -5.66
N LEU A 201 13.04 8.27 -6.08
CA LEU A 201 11.62 8.41 -5.75
C LEU A 201 11.38 8.25 -4.24
N LEU A 202 12.09 7.33 -3.59
CA LEU A 202 12.03 7.14 -2.13
C LEU A 202 12.52 8.38 -1.37
N TRP A 203 13.59 9.02 -1.83
CA TRP A 203 14.06 10.28 -1.23
C TRP A 203 13.07 11.43 -1.42
N VAL A 204 12.46 11.53 -2.60
CA VAL A 204 11.40 12.53 -2.87
C VAL A 204 10.22 12.32 -1.93
N LEU A 205 9.80 11.07 -1.70
CA LEU A 205 8.74 10.75 -0.75
C LEU A 205 9.16 11.05 0.70
N SER A 206 10.41 10.74 1.07
CA SER A 206 10.93 10.97 2.43
C SER A 206 10.90 12.43 2.81
N ILE A 207 11.51 13.28 1.98
CA ILE A 207 11.49 14.73 2.17
C ILE A 207 10.05 15.27 2.01
N GLY A 208 9.28 14.68 1.09
CA GLY A 208 7.90 15.07 0.86
C GLY A 208 7.00 14.86 2.08
N PHE A 209 7.20 13.79 2.83
CA PHE A 209 6.43 13.48 4.03
C PHE A 209 6.72 14.48 5.15
N GLU A 210 7.98 14.76 5.47
CA GLU A 210 8.35 15.82 6.44
C GLU A 210 7.78 17.19 6.05
N LEU A 211 7.77 17.50 4.75
CA LEU A 211 7.20 18.75 4.24
C LEU A 211 5.68 18.77 4.45
N MET A 212 5.00 17.62 4.38
CA MET A 212 3.58 17.51 4.71
C MET A 212 3.33 17.72 6.20
N GLU A 213 4.18 17.18 7.08
CA GLU A 213 4.08 17.40 8.52
C GLU A 213 4.27 18.88 8.86
N LEU A 214 5.30 19.52 8.30
CA LEU A 214 5.49 20.97 8.42
C LEU A 214 4.28 21.76 7.91
N THR A 215 3.65 21.29 6.82
CA THR A 215 2.47 21.92 6.23
C THR A 215 1.26 21.80 7.14
N PHE A 216 1.04 20.64 7.77
CA PHE A 216 -0.16 20.33 8.54
C PHE A 216 0.01 20.43 10.07
N ARG A 217 1.18 20.81 10.59
CA ARG A 217 1.41 21.04 12.03
C ARG A 217 0.48 22.05 12.69
N HIS A 218 -0.08 22.98 11.90
CA HIS A 218 -1.06 23.93 12.40
C HIS A 218 -2.43 23.28 12.66
N MET A 219 -2.73 22.14 12.03
CA MET A 219 -3.97 21.37 12.21
C MET A 219 -3.80 20.24 13.23
N LEU A 220 -2.65 19.57 13.21
CA LEU A 220 -2.39 18.40 14.05
C LEU A 220 -1.19 18.66 14.98
N PRO A 221 -1.38 18.67 16.31
CA PRO A 221 -0.29 18.82 17.28
C PRO A 221 0.78 17.73 17.17
N ASN A 222 0.41 16.52 16.71
CA ASN A 222 1.35 15.42 16.49
C ASN A 222 2.44 15.78 15.47
N PHE A 223 2.13 16.60 14.46
CA PHE A 223 3.09 17.02 13.43
C PHE A 223 3.94 18.22 13.86
N ASN A 224 3.69 18.76 15.05
CA ASN A 224 4.56 19.79 15.60
C ASN A 224 5.75 19.10 16.27
N GLU A 225 6.76 18.78 15.49
CA GLU A 225 8.00 18.13 15.91
C GLU A 225 9.18 19.11 15.91
N CYS A 226 10.29 18.70 16.50
CA CYS A 226 11.49 19.52 16.55
C CYS A 226 12.24 19.51 15.22
N TRP A 227 12.88 20.62 14.87
CA TRP A 227 13.62 20.71 13.60
C TRP A 227 14.70 19.63 13.45
N TRP A 228 15.33 19.23 14.56
CA TRP A 228 16.37 18.18 14.56
C TRP A 228 15.75 16.79 14.51
N ASP A 229 14.51 16.62 14.93
CA ASP A 229 13.75 15.38 14.82
C ASP A 229 13.48 15.10 13.35
N SER A 230 12.70 15.99 12.71
CA SER A 230 12.32 15.87 11.30
C SER A 230 13.52 15.82 10.33
N ILE A 231 14.55 16.67 10.54
CA ILE A 231 15.70 16.72 9.61
C ILE A 231 16.74 15.64 9.92
N ILE A 232 17.19 15.56 11.18
CA ILE A 232 18.33 14.70 11.51
C ILE A 232 17.85 13.29 11.82
N LEU A 233 16.89 13.13 12.73
CA LEU A 233 16.45 11.82 13.15
C LEU A 233 15.63 11.12 12.07
N ASP A 234 14.62 11.78 11.50
CA ASP A 234 13.76 11.15 10.52
C ASP A 234 14.42 11.08 9.15
N ILE A 235 14.67 12.20 8.45
CA ILE A 235 15.24 12.16 7.09
C ILE A 235 16.61 11.47 7.05
N LEU A 236 17.57 11.94 7.85
CA LEU A 236 18.99 11.56 7.68
C LEU A 236 19.37 10.26 8.39
N ILE A 237 18.64 9.84 9.42
CA ILE A 237 18.94 8.62 10.18
C ILE A 237 17.89 7.54 9.85
N CYS A 238 16.66 7.64 10.34
CA CYS A 238 15.67 6.57 10.28
C CYS A 238 15.26 6.25 8.85
N ASN A 239 14.86 7.27 8.08
CA ASN A 239 14.39 7.13 6.71
C ASN A 239 15.55 6.68 5.82
N TRP A 240 16.74 7.30 5.97
CA TRP A 240 17.93 6.90 5.24
C TRP A 240 18.33 5.44 5.49
N LEU A 241 18.41 5.01 6.75
CA LEU A 241 18.75 3.63 7.12
C LEU A 241 17.70 2.65 6.60
N GLY A 242 16.42 2.99 6.71
CA GLY A 242 15.31 2.18 6.19
C GLY A 242 15.42 2.03 4.67
N ILE A 243 15.58 3.13 3.93
CA ILE A 243 15.75 3.11 2.48
C ILE A 243 17.00 2.31 2.10
N TRP A 244 18.14 2.56 2.74
CA TRP A 244 19.40 1.85 2.48
C TRP A 244 19.24 0.34 2.70
N GLY A 245 18.67 -0.07 3.83
CA GLY A 245 18.44 -1.47 4.17
C GLY A 245 17.46 -2.15 3.22
N GLY A 246 16.37 -1.47 2.85
CA GLY A 246 15.38 -2.00 1.91
C GLY A 246 15.95 -2.14 0.50
N MET A 247 16.71 -1.14 0.02
CA MET A 247 17.38 -1.21 -1.28
C MET A 247 18.52 -2.24 -1.30
N HIS A 248 19.20 -2.46 -0.17
CA HIS A 248 20.17 -3.56 -0.04
C HIS A 248 19.47 -4.92 -0.09
N THR A 249 18.30 -5.05 0.55
CA THR A 249 17.45 -6.25 0.48
C THR A 249 17.05 -6.54 -0.97
N VAL A 250 16.58 -5.53 -1.71
CA VAL A 250 16.26 -5.64 -3.13
C VAL A 250 17.46 -6.13 -3.94
N ARG A 251 18.64 -5.51 -3.78
CA ARG A 251 19.86 -5.89 -4.52
C ARG A 251 20.34 -7.30 -4.18
N TYR A 252 20.25 -7.69 -2.92
CA TYR A 252 20.64 -9.02 -2.46
C TYR A 252 19.83 -10.12 -3.18
N PHE A 253 18.54 -9.87 -3.42
CA PHE A 253 17.66 -10.81 -4.11
C PHE A 253 17.65 -10.66 -5.64
N ASP A 254 17.90 -9.47 -6.19
CA ASP A 254 18.05 -9.19 -7.64
C ASP A 254 19.23 -9.96 -8.25
N GLY A 255 20.34 -10.06 -7.53
CA GLY A 255 21.55 -10.78 -7.99
C GLY A 255 21.52 -12.30 -7.86
N LYS A 256 20.42 -12.91 -7.40
CA LYS A 256 20.32 -14.37 -7.22
C LYS A 256 19.56 -15.00 -8.39
N THR A 257 20.29 -15.67 -9.29
CA THR A 257 19.69 -16.65 -10.20
C THR A 257 19.25 -17.84 -9.37
N TYR A 258 17.95 -17.96 -9.12
CA TYR A 258 17.42 -19.12 -8.41
C TYR A 258 17.40 -20.32 -9.37
N GLU A 259 18.20 -21.35 -9.11
CA GLU A 259 17.95 -22.68 -9.68
C GLU A 259 16.66 -23.20 -9.08
N TRP A 260 15.60 -23.26 -9.89
CA TRP A 260 14.24 -23.54 -9.47
C TRP A 260 13.99 -25.02 -9.25
N VAL A 261 14.78 -25.64 -8.38
CA VAL A 261 14.53 -26.99 -7.93
C VAL A 261 13.37 -26.96 -6.92
N GLY A 262 12.35 -27.82 -7.10
CA GLY A 262 11.20 -27.93 -6.21
C GLY A 262 11.60 -28.19 -4.74
N ILE A 263 10.74 -27.79 -3.78
CA ILE A 263 10.81 -28.15 -2.35
C ILE A 263 10.99 -29.66 -2.18
N SER A 264 10.31 -30.47 -2.98
CA SER A 264 10.42 -31.93 -2.97
C SER A 264 11.82 -32.47 -3.28
N ARG A 265 12.59 -31.74 -4.09
CA ARG A 265 13.94 -32.08 -4.52
C ARG A 265 15.02 -31.47 -3.61
N GLN A 266 14.65 -30.77 -2.53
CA GLN A 266 15.61 -30.24 -1.57
C GLN A 266 16.08 -31.35 -0.61
N PRO A 267 17.41 -31.58 -0.49
CA PRO A 267 17.95 -32.71 0.28
C PRO A 267 17.77 -32.55 1.79
N ASN A 268 17.77 -31.31 2.31
CA ASN A 268 17.76 -31.03 3.75
C ASN A 268 16.50 -30.27 4.18
N ILE A 269 16.06 -30.46 5.43
CA ILE A 269 14.95 -29.72 6.05
C ILE A 269 15.22 -28.21 6.06
N LEU A 270 16.46 -27.81 6.36
CA LEU A 270 16.88 -26.40 6.29
C LEU A 270 16.75 -25.83 4.87
N GLY A 271 17.00 -26.66 3.85
CA GLY A 271 16.81 -26.32 2.44
C GLY A 271 15.34 -26.17 2.08
N LYS A 272 14.46 -27.04 2.61
CA LYS A 272 13.00 -26.92 2.45
C LYS A 272 12.46 -25.65 3.12
N VAL A 273 12.90 -25.32 4.33
CA VAL A 273 12.53 -24.08 5.04
C VAL A 273 13.02 -22.87 4.27
N LYS A 274 14.30 -22.82 3.86
CA LYS A 274 14.85 -21.74 3.04
C LYS A 274 14.09 -21.57 1.72
N ARG A 275 13.72 -22.68 1.06
CA ARG A 275 12.96 -22.66 -0.19
C ARG A 275 11.53 -22.16 0.00
N THR A 276 10.89 -22.52 1.12
CA THR A 276 9.56 -22.06 1.51
C THR A 276 9.58 -20.56 1.80
N LEU A 277 10.55 -20.08 2.57
CA LEU A 277 10.76 -18.64 2.82
C LEU A 277 11.04 -17.88 1.51
N GLY A 278 11.81 -18.48 0.59
CA GLY A 278 12.05 -17.93 -0.74
C GLY A 278 10.85 -17.97 -1.69
N GLN A 279 9.73 -18.60 -1.34
CA GLN A 279 8.48 -18.40 -2.07
C GLN A 279 7.86 -17.05 -1.72
N PHE A 280 8.09 -16.52 -0.51
CA PHE A 280 7.56 -15.22 -0.10
C PHE A 280 8.24 -14.02 -0.78
N THR A 281 9.27 -14.26 -1.58
CA THR A 281 9.86 -13.24 -2.43
C THR A 281 9.18 -13.17 -3.80
N PRO A 282 9.10 -11.98 -4.41
CA PRO A 282 8.69 -11.80 -5.80
C PRO A 282 9.39 -12.76 -6.76
N ALA A 283 8.70 -13.16 -7.83
CA ALA A 283 9.27 -14.05 -8.85
C ALA A 283 10.52 -13.43 -9.51
N ASN A 284 10.44 -12.14 -9.84
CA ASN A 284 11.55 -11.32 -10.29
C ASN A 284 11.67 -10.06 -9.43
N TRP A 285 12.90 -9.65 -9.15
CA TRP A 285 13.23 -8.42 -8.42
C TRP A 285 13.55 -7.25 -9.34
N ASP A 286 12.93 -7.24 -10.53
CA ASP A 286 13.11 -6.17 -11.52
C ASP A 286 12.85 -4.79 -10.89
N LYS A 287 13.70 -3.83 -11.24
CA LYS A 287 13.57 -2.44 -10.83
C LYS A 287 12.48 -1.77 -11.66
N ASP A 288 11.56 -1.08 -11.00
CA ASP A 288 10.53 -0.32 -11.68
C ASP A 288 11.15 0.92 -12.34
N GLU A 289 10.99 1.00 -13.67
CA GLU A 289 11.52 2.11 -14.47
C GLU A 289 10.48 3.24 -14.57
N TRP A 290 10.72 4.32 -13.81
CA TRP A 290 9.81 5.46 -13.73
C TRP A 290 10.09 6.55 -14.78
N HIS A 291 11.37 6.83 -15.04
CA HIS A 291 11.86 7.81 -16.02
C HIS A 291 11.03 9.12 -16.10
N PRO A 292 10.94 9.90 -14.99
CA PRO A 292 10.04 11.06 -14.91
C PRO A 292 10.40 12.17 -15.91
N PHE A 293 11.65 12.24 -16.37
CA PHE A 293 12.15 13.29 -17.27
C PHE A 293 12.05 12.95 -18.77
N LEU A 294 11.41 11.84 -19.16
CA LEU A 294 11.20 11.51 -20.59
C LEU A 294 10.28 12.50 -21.30
N GLY A 295 9.36 13.12 -20.57
CA GLY A 295 8.46 14.13 -21.09
C GLY A 295 7.55 14.71 -20.01
N PRO A 296 6.93 15.86 -20.28
CA PRO A 296 6.12 16.59 -19.30
C PRO A 296 4.91 15.76 -18.81
N TRP A 297 4.31 14.94 -19.68
CA TRP A 297 3.20 14.07 -19.29
C TRP A 297 3.64 12.94 -18.35
N ARG A 298 4.78 12.31 -18.65
CA ARG A 298 5.37 11.26 -17.79
C ARG A 298 5.72 11.82 -16.42
N PHE A 299 6.22 13.05 -16.37
CA PHE A 299 6.50 13.75 -15.12
C PHE A 299 5.24 13.91 -14.26
N ILE A 300 4.13 14.40 -14.84
CA ILE A 300 2.84 14.56 -14.13
C ILE A 300 2.34 13.21 -13.61
N GLN A 301 2.46 12.15 -14.39
CA GLN A 301 2.05 10.80 -13.98
C GLN A 301 2.86 10.27 -12.78
N VAL A 302 4.18 10.48 -12.77
CA VAL A 302 5.02 10.10 -11.63
C VAL A 302 4.75 11.00 -10.42
N LEU A 303 4.55 12.31 -10.63
CA LEU A 303 4.18 13.24 -9.56
C LEU A 303 2.83 12.86 -8.92
N THR A 304 1.86 12.43 -9.72
CA THR A 304 0.55 11.96 -9.22
C THR A 304 0.71 10.76 -8.29
N LEU A 305 1.61 9.83 -8.61
CA LEU A 305 1.94 8.72 -7.70
C LEU A 305 2.47 9.23 -6.35
N CYS A 306 3.38 10.21 -6.37
CA CYS A 306 3.90 10.80 -5.13
C CYS A 306 2.78 11.43 -4.30
N ILE A 307 1.89 12.21 -4.92
CA ILE A 307 0.77 12.87 -4.25
C ILE A 307 -0.17 11.84 -3.62
N VAL A 308 -0.52 10.78 -4.35
CA VAL A 308 -1.38 9.70 -3.82
C VAL A 308 -0.69 8.99 -2.65
N PHE A 309 0.62 8.75 -2.74
CA PHE A 309 1.39 8.16 -1.65
C PHE A 309 1.31 9.01 -0.38
N LEU A 310 1.67 10.29 -0.49
CA LEU A 310 1.64 11.23 0.63
C LEU A 310 0.22 11.39 1.20
N THR A 311 -0.81 11.34 0.36
CA THR A 311 -2.21 11.40 0.80
C THR A 311 -2.58 10.18 1.65
N VAL A 312 -2.19 8.97 1.24
CA VAL A 312 -2.43 7.74 2.02
C VAL A 312 -1.75 7.81 3.39
N GLU A 313 -0.52 8.35 3.43
CA GLU A 313 0.21 8.54 4.67
C GLU A 313 -0.47 9.55 5.59
N LEU A 314 -0.80 10.74 5.07
CA LEU A 314 -1.53 11.77 5.80
C LEU A 314 -2.88 11.28 6.32
N ASN A 315 -3.63 10.54 5.51
CA ASN A 315 -4.90 9.94 5.93
C ASN A 315 -4.72 9.06 7.18
N THR A 316 -3.57 8.40 7.36
CA THR A 316 -3.28 7.65 8.59
C THR A 316 -3.39 8.52 9.84
N PHE A 317 -2.77 9.70 9.81
CA PHE A 317 -2.74 10.62 10.95
C PHE A 317 -4.07 11.32 11.16
N PHE A 318 -4.71 11.76 10.06
CA PHE A 318 -6.01 12.42 10.14
C PHE A 318 -7.13 11.47 10.58
N LEU A 319 -7.20 10.24 10.06
CA LEU A 319 -8.18 9.25 10.50
C LEU A 319 -7.99 8.91 11.98
N LYS A 320 -6.73 8.67 12.37
CA LYS A 320 -6.36 8.41 13.76
C LYS A 320 -6.86 9.53 14.69
N PHE A 321 -6.62 10.78 14.32
CA PHE A 321 -7.06 11.95 15.09
C PHE A 321 -8.59 12.07 15.14
N CYS A 322 -9.26 12.01 13.98
CA CYS A 322 -10.72 12.18 13.88
C CYS A 322 -11.48 11.10 14.64
N LEU A 323 -10.99 9.86 14.65
CA LEU A 323 -11.63 8.69 15.25
C LEU A 323 -11.14 8.37 16.66
N TRP A 324 -10.27 9.20 17.25
CA TRP A 324 -9.65 8.97 18.57
C TRP A 324 -8.96 7.61 18.70
N ILE A 325 -8.12 7.27 17.73
CA ILE A 325 -7.33 6.03 17.75
C ILE A 325 -5.95 6.33 18.39
N PRO A 326 -5.57 5.68 19.50
CA PRO A 326 -4.25 5.85 20.09
C PRO A 326 -3.14 5.41 19.13
N PRO A 327 -1.96 6.08 19.10
CA PRO A 327 -0.84 5.69 18.24
C PRO A 327 -0.41 4.23 18.39
N ARG A 328 -0.46 3.71 19.62
CA ARG A 328 -0.05 2.34 19.96
C ARG A 328 -1.13 1.30 19.68
N ASN A 329 -2.31 1.70 19.20
CA ASN A 329 -3.40 0.77 18.96
C ASN A 329 -3.08 -0.13 17.74
N PRO A 330 -3.30 -1.45 17.84
CA PRO A 330 -2.97 -2.39 16.77
C PRO A 330 -3.76 -2.15 15.46
N ILE A 331 -4.91 -1.46 15.50
CA ILE A 331 -5.68 -1.13 14.28
C ILE A 331 -4.83 -0.29 13.31
N ILE A 332 -3.99 0.62 13.82
CA ILE A 332 -3.11 1.42 12.97
C ILE A 332 -2.10 0.50 12.28
N VAL A 333 -1.49 -0.41 13.02
CA VAL A 333 -0.54 -1.39 12.49
C VAL A 333 -1.21 -2.30 11.45
N TYR A 334 -2.40 -2.80 11.72
CA TYR A 334 -3.17 -3.61 10.76
C TYR A 334 -3.48 -2.84 9.47
N ARG A 335 -3.87 -1.57 9.59
CA ARG A 335 -4.08 -0.70 8.43
C ARG A 335 -2.79 -0.49 7.64
N LEU A 336 -1.67 -0.22 8.31
CA LEU A 336 -0.37 -0.02 7.66
C LEU A 336 0.11 -1.28 6.92
N VAL A 337 -0.04 -2.46 7.54
CA VAL A 337 0.28 -3.75 6.91
C VAL A 337 -0.64 -4.00 5.72
N LEU A 338 -1.94 -3.75 5.85
CA LEU A 338 -2.89 -3.89 4.74
C LEU A 338 -2.51 -2.97 3.57
N TRP A 339 -2.25 -1.69 3.83
CA TRP A 339 -1.80 -0.74 2.80
C TRP A 339 -0.49 -1.17 2.15
N TRP A 340 0.48 -1.67 2.93
CA TRP A 340 1.73 -2.20 2.37
C TRP A 340 1.47 -3.39 1.44
N LEU A 341 0.63 -4.35 1.83
CA LEU A 341 0.27 -5.50 0.99
C LEU A 341 -0.49 -5.09 -0.28
N ILE A 342 -1.38 -4.11 -0.21
CA ILE A 342 -2.12 -3.58 -1.37
C ILE A 342 -1.18 -2.78 -2.29
N ALA A 343 -0.26 -2.02 -1.72
CA ALA A 343 0.59 -1.11 -2.48
C ALA A 343 1.64 -1.84 -3.34
N ILE A 344 2.12 -3.02 -2.94
CA ILE A 344 3.05 -3.84 -3.75
C ILE A 344 2.50 -4.12 -5.17
N PRO A 345 1.31 -4.74 -5.35
CA PRO A 345 0.75 -4.93 -6.69
C PRO A 345 0.31 -3.61 -7.33
N THR A 346 -0.20 -2.65 -6.55
CA THR A 346 -0.65 -1.33 -7.05
C THR A 346 0.47 -0.59 -7.78
N VAL A 347 1.65 -0.48 -7.16
CA VAL A 347 2.79 0.26 -7.72
C VAL A 347 3.27 -0.42 -9.01
N ARG A 348 3.30 -1.76 -9.05
CA ARG A 348 3.68 -2.53 -10.24
C ARG A 348 2.65 -2.42 -11.37
N GLU A 349 1.36 -2.51 -11.05
CA GLU A 349 0.27 -2.30 -12.00
C GLU A 349 0.30 -0.88 -12.57
N TYR A 350 0.56 0.13 -11.73
CA TYR A 350 0.68 1.51 -12.17
C TYR A 350 1.90 1.71 -13.07
N ASN A 351 3.07 1.18 -12.68
CA ASN A 351 4.28 1.27 -13.50
C ASN A 351 4.06 0.61 -14.88
N SER A 352 3.45 -0.58 -14.90
CA SER A 352 3.09 -1.29 -16.14
C SER A 352 2.11 -0.48 -17.00
N TYR A 353 1.07 0.11 -16.40
CA TYR A 353 0.12 1.01 -17.09
C TYR A 353 0.81 2.22 -17.74
N LEU A 354 1.82 2.79 -17.07
CA LEU A 354 2.59 3.90 -17.61
C LEU A 354 3.50 3.48 -18.77
N GLN A 355 4.06 2.27 -18.74
CA GLN A 355 4.93 1.74 -19.80
C GLN A 355 4.15 1.17 -21.00
N ASP A 356 2.89 0.77 -20.80
CA ASP A 356 2.06 0.26 -21.88
C ASP A 356 1.87 1.31 -22.99
N SER A 357 2.06 0.88 -24.23
CA SER A 357 1.89 1.73 -25.43
C SER A 357 0.52 1.54 -26.09
N ASN A 358 -0.32 0.63 -25.56
CA ASN A 358 -1.64 0.36 -26.09
C ASN A 358 -2.56 1.59 -26.04
N PRO A 359 -3.37 1.82 -27.09
CA PRO A 359 -4.27 2.96 -27.19
C PRO A 359 -5.46 2.89 -26.21
N VAL A 360 -5.89 1.67 -25.84
CA VAL A 360 -6.93 1.44 -24.83
C VAL A 360 -6.25 0.85 -23.60
N LYS A 361 -6.09 1.67 -22.56
CA LYS A 361 -5.45 1.27 -21.32
C LYS A 361 -6.48 1.02 -20.24
N LYS A 362 -6.40 -0.13 -19.57
CA LYS A 362 -7.17 -0.41 -18.36
C LYS A 362 -6.25 -0.32 -17.15
N VAL A 363 -6.65 0.47 -16.16
CA VAL A 363 -5.95 0.50 -14.87
C VAL A 363 -6.12 -0.85 -14.18
N GLY A 364 -5.04 -1.37 -13.59
CA GLY A 364 -5.07 -2.63 -12.87
C GLY A 364 -6.05 -2.60 -11.68
N ALA A 365 -6.53 -3.77 -11.26
CA ALA A 365 -7.56 -3.88 -10.23
C ALA A 365 -7.09 -3.34 -8.87
N PHE A 366 -5.85 -3.63 -8.48
CA PHE A 366 -5.26 -3.09 -7.25
C PHE A 366 -5.03 -1.59 -7.35
N CYS A 367 -4.57 -1.10 -8.51
CA CYS A 367 -4.39 0.33 -8.71
C CYS A 367 -5.70 1.12 -8.59
N TRP A 368 -6.78 0.61 -9.20
CA TRP A 368 -8.11 1.21 -9.08
C TRP A 368 -8.63 1.15 -7.63
N LEU A 369 -8.51 0.00 -6.98
CA LEU A 369 -9.00 -0.23 -5.63
C LEU A 369 -8.27 0.66 -4.60
N SER A 370 -6.94 0.75 -4.70
CA SER A 370 -6.13 1.66 -3.89
C SER A 370 -6.54 3.11 -4.06
N LEU A 371 -6.80 3.56 -5.29
CA LEU A 371 -7.24 4.92 -5.54
C LEU A 371 -8.62 5.17 -4.91
N ALA A 372 -9.55 4.23 -5.03
CA ALA A 372 -10.87 4.31 -4.40
C ALA A 372 -10.76 4.39 -2.87
N ILE A 373 -9.96 3.53 -2.25
CA ILE A 373 -9.73 3.55 -0.79
C ILE A 373 -9.14 4.90 -0.36
N CYS A 374 -8.09 5.37 -1.04
CA CYS A 374 -7.45 6.66 -0.76
C CYS A 374 -8.46 7.83 -0.82
N ILE A 375 -9.32 7.86 -1.84
CA ILE A 375 -10.38 8.86 -1.99
C ILE A 375 -11.38 8.78 -0.83
N ILE A 376 -11.90 7.59 -0.50
CA ILE A 376 -12.88 7.45 0.57
C ILE A 376 -12.28 7.82 1.93
N GLU A 377 -11.05 7.40 2.24
CA GLU A 377 -10.34 7.82 3.44
C GLU A 377 -10.20 9.34 3.52
N LEU A 378 -9.80 9.98 2.41
CA LEU A 378 -9.69 11.44 2.34
C LEU A 378 -11.04 12.12 2.59
N LEU A 379 -12.13 11.61 2.00
CA LEU A 379 -13.48 12.14 2.23
C LEU A 379 -13.91 12.01 3.69
N ILE A 380 -13.56 10.90 4.36
CA ILE A 380 -13.81 10.72 5.80
C ILE A 380 -13.02 11.76 6.59
N CYS A 381 -11.72 11.96 6.29
CA CYS A 381 -10.89 12.98 6.94
C CYS A 381 -11.49 14.38 6.79
N ILE A 382 -11.95 14.75 5.59
CA ILE A 382 -12.59 16.05 5.34
C ILE A 382 -13.91 16.17 6.12
N LYS A 383 -14.78 15.16 6.04
CA LYS A 383 -16.09 15.16 6.70
C LYS A 383 -15.94 15.23 8.22
N PHE A 384 -15.11 14.37 8.81
CA PHE A 384 -14.97 14.28 10.26
C PHE A 384 -14.05 15.37 10.82
N GLY A 385 -13.11 15.88 10.02
CA GLY A 385 -12.25 17.00 10.36
C GLY A 385 -12.97 18.36 10.43
N HIS A 386 -14.18 18.48 9.88
CA HIS A 386 -14.92 19.73 9.88
C HIS A 386 -15.16 20.25 11.32
N GLY A 387 -14.74 21.48 11.58
CA GLY A 387 -14.84 22.13 12.89
C GLY A 387 -13.83 21.65 13.95
N LEU A 388 -12.88 20.77 13.61
CA LEU A 388 -11.81 20.36 14.54
C LEU A 388 -10.54 21.20 14.44
N PHE A 389 -10.36 21.96 13.36
CA PHE A 389 -9.14 22.71 13.08
C PHE A 389 -9.44 24.22 13.07
N PRO A 390 -9.44 24.88 14.23
CA PRO A 390 -9.81 26.30 14.33
C PRO A 390 -8.71 27.23 13.79
N THR A 391 -7.47 26.76 13.76
CA THR A 391 -6.29 27.48 13.31
C THR A 391 -6.24 27.51 11.77
N PRO A 392 -6.33 28.70 11.15
CA PRO A 392 -6.18 28.80 9.70
C PRO A 392 -4.74 28.49 9.27
N MET A 393 -4.57 28.11 8.00
CA MET A 393 -3.25 27.89 7.43
C MET A 393 -2.40 29.17 7.51
N PRO A 394 -1.19 29.12 8.11
CA PRO A 394 -0.31 30.27 8.18
C PRO A 394 -0.02 30.89 6.81
N THR A 395 -0.01 32.22 6.73
CA THR A 395 0.17 32.96 5.46
C THR A 395 1.48 32.62 4.75
N TRP A 396 2.57 32.41 5.50
CA TRP A 396 3.85 32.01 4.91
C TRP A 396 3.75 30.65 4.19
N LEU A 397 3.02 29.68 4.76
CA LEU A 397 2.79 28.38 4.11
C LEU A 397 1.97 28.54 2.82
N VAL A 398 0.91 29.36 2.87
CA VAL A 398 0.09 29.67 1.69
C VAL A 398 0.94 30.29 0.58
N ILE A 399 1.79 31.26 0.91
CA ILE A 399 2.69 31.92 -0.04
C ILE A 399 3.71 30.91 -0.60
N SER A 400 4.33 30.09 0.26
CA SER A 400 5.30 29.06 -0.16
C SER A 400 4.68 28.07 -1.13
N TRP A 401 3.53 27.46 -0.80
CA TRP A 401 2.87 26.49 -1.67
C TRP A 401 2.32 27.13 -2.96
N SER A 402 1.80 28.35 -2.89
CA SER A 402 1.37 29.09 -4.08
C SER A 402 2.55 29.36 -5.01
N SER A 403 3.70 29.76 -4.46
CA SER A 403 4.93 30.01 -5.23
C SER A 403 5.45 28.74 -5.90
N ILE A 404 5.45 27.61 -5.17
CA ILE A 404 5.82 26.30 -5.71
C ILE A 404 4.86 25.89 -6.84
N GLY A 405 3.55 26.05 -6.64
CA GLY A 405 2.53 25.72 -7.64
C GLY A 405 2.68 26.54 -8.93
N VAL A 406 2.85 27.86 -8.81
CA VAL A 406 3.10 28.75 -9.95
C VAL A 406 4.42 28.39 -10.65
N GLY A 407 5.49 28.16 -9.89
CA GLY A 407 6.78 27.76 -10.43
C GLY A 407 6.73 26.44 -11.18
N LEU A 408 6.04 25.43 -10.64
CA LEU A 408 5.85 24.12 -11.26
C LEU A 408 5.04 24.25 -12.56
N LEU A 409 3.97 25.04 -12.55
CA LEU A 409 3.15 25.28 -13.75
C LEU A 409 3.98 25.98 -14.83
N ALA A 410 4.72 27.02 -14.49
CA ALA A 410 5.61 27.72 -15.42
C ALA A 410 6.67 26.78 -16.00
N PHE A 411 7.30 25.95 -15.16
CA PHE A 411 8.25 24.92 -15.58
C PHE A 411 7.64 23.93 -16.57
N LEU A 412 6.44 23.40 -16.28
CA LEU A 412 5.75 22.45 -17.15
C LEU A 412 5.34 23.07 -18.48
N ILE A 413 4.90 24.33 -18.49
CA ILE A 413 4.56 25.07 -19.72
C ILE A 413 5.81 25.26 -20.58
N LEU A 414 6.90 25.78 -19.99
CA LEU A 414 8.16 26.02 -20.70
C LEU A 414 8.76 24.72 -21.24
N TRP A 415 8.74 23.65 -20.45
CA TRP A 415 9.24 22.34 -20.88
C TRP A 415 8.38 21.75 -21.99
N THR A 416 7.05 21.80 -21.86
CA THR A 416 6.13 21.34 -22.92
C THR A 416 6.36 22.10 -24.23
N TRP A 417 6.55 23.43 -24.15
CA TRP A 417 6.85 24.25 -25.32
C TRP A 417 8.17 23.85 -25.97
N ARG A 418 9.26 23.71 -25.19
CA ARG A 418 10.57 23.25 -25.70
C ARG A 418 10.49 21.84 -26.29
N PHE A 419 9.79 20.93 -25.63
CA PHE A 419 9.62 19.54 -26.07
C PHE A 419 8.90 19.45 -27.42
N ARG A 420 7.80 20.21 -27.58
CA ARG A 420 7.08 20.31 -28.86
C ARG A 420 7.95 20.90 -29.97
N LYS A 421 8.74 21.95 -29.69
CA LYS A 421 9.66 22.56 -30.67
C LYS A 421 10.72 21.57 -31.15
N THR A 422 11.31 20.79 -30.25
CA THR A 422 12.29 19.74 -30.59
C THR A 422 11.67 18.63 -31.43
N LEU A 423 10.46 18.19 -31.10
CA LEU A 423 9.73 17.19 -31.90
C LEU A 423 9.40 17.71 -33.31
N SER A 424 8.99 18.97 -33.44
CA SER A 424 8.72 19.60 -34.74
C SER A 424 9.97 19.69 -35.60
N ARG A 425 11.13 20.00 -35.00
CA ARG A 425 12.42 20.06 -35.70
C ARG A 425 12.97 18.71 -36.14
N LYS A 426 12.57 17.61 -35.49
CA LYS A 426 12.95 16.24 -35.88
C LYS A 426 12.02 15.61 -36.93
N ARG A 427 10.87 16.24 -37.20
CA ARG A 427 9.91 15.80 -38.24
C ARG A 427 10.13 16.50 -39.58
N LEU A 428 10.84 17.62 -39.57
CA LEU A 428 11.47 18.25 -40.74
C LEU A 428 12.82 17.56 -40.97
#